data_AF-A0A3G1J0G7-F1
#
_entry.id   AF-A0A3G1J0G7-F1
#
_cell.length_a   1.000
_cell.length_b   1.000
_cell.length_c   1.000
_cell.angle_alpha   90.00
_cell.angle_beta   90.00
_cell.angle_gamma   90.00
#
_symmetry.space_group_name_H-M   'P 1'
#
loop_
_entity.id
_entity.type
_entity.pdbx_description
1 polymer ?
#
loop_
_entity_poly.entity_id
_entity_poly.type
_entity_poly.pdbx_seq_one_letter_code
_entity_poly.pdbx_strand_id
1 'polypeptide(L)'
;MYDKVYRPARGHPAANAPYPRVPIRFVGVWDTVGALGIPETLGVLNLFDVEDRHQFHNTRLNPLIEHARHAMALDETRGPFTPTLWTGGLALEDNRSMRQVWFPGDHCDVGGGHLQTGLSDAALRWMIDEARACTGLSFREEMFEQLRPNPADVLHDSCTGVYLHLGPAPRAVPLIDERNSSEVHPSVFTRQACPPIAVGQYRTSHVLHTGQPTHCEVYANQAWNATGFYLEHRRYRFQADGQWLDRGVPVGPGGTRDGRFHPAEVVQLVGSFSGWLQEHFRHLSGNQAATFFGAPRATDAPWMALIGVITAAEVDDDGAQQPYRPFMIGQACEQHVQQPGYFYAYANDAWGFYNNNRGSVSPMFPLFCQEE
;
A
#
# COMPACT_ATOMS: atom_id res chain seq x y z
N MET A 1 18.92 22.98 5.20
CA MET A 1 19.02 22.56 6.60
C MET A 1 20.07 21.43 6.76
N TYR A 2 21.28 21.61 6.22
CA TYR A 2 22.36 20.59 6.25
C TYR A 2 23.53 21.00 7.16
N ASP A 3 23.26 21.68 8.28
CA ASP A 3 24.30 22.38 9.06
C ASP A 3 24.55 21.82 10.47
N LYS A 4 24.02 20.65 10.81
CA LYS A 4 24.10 20.14 12.20
C LYS A 4 24.71 18.77 12.40
N VAL A 5 25.49 18.25 11.46
CA VAL A 5 26.24 16.99 11.66
C VAL A 5 27.71 17.15 11.30
N TYR A 6 28.42 18.02 12.01
CA TYR A 6 29.80 17.78 12.46
C TYR A 6 30.25 18.95 13.35
N ARG A 7 30.59 18.69 14.62
CA ARG A 7 31.40 19.62 15.41
C ARG A 7 32.86 19.30 15.12
N PRO A 8 33.63 20.16 14.42
CA PRO A 8 35.07 19.98 14.34
C PRO A 8 35.66 20.26 15.72
N ALA A 9 36.51 19.37 16.20
CA ALA A 9 37.34 19.66 17.35
C ALA A 9 38.18 20.93 17.04
N ARG A 10 38.03 21.94 17.91
CA ARG A 10 38.87 23.15 18.04
C ARG A 10 38.91 24.11 16.84
N GLY A 11 38.07 25.15 16.93
CA GLY A 11 38.59 26.52 17.03
C GLY A 11 38.87 27.35 15.78
N HIS A 12 38.68 26.84 14.56
CA HIS A 12 38.71 27.69 13.35
C HIS A 12 37.58 27.34 12.38
N PRO A 13 36.75 28.31 11.95
CA PRO A 13 35.83 28.08 10.84
C PRO A 13 36.68 27.91 9.58
N ALA A 14 36.63 26.73 8.97
CA ALA A 14 37.21 26.54 7.65
C ALA A 14 36.53 27.53 6.69
N ALA A 15 37.34 28.28 5.94
CA ALA A 15 36.86 29.15 4.88
C ALA A 15 35.91 28.38 3.95
N ASN A 16 34.86 29.04 3.48
CA ASN A 16 33.81 28.54 2.58
C ASN A 16 34.36 28.01 1.24
N ALA A 17 35.12 26.91 1.26
CA ALA A 17 35.32 26.11 0.06
C ALA A 17 34.02 25.32 -0.16
N PRO A 18 33.32 25.47 -1.29
CA PRO A 18 32.21 24.58 -1.59
C PRO A 18 32.75 23.15 -1.56
N TYR A 19 32.16 22.30 -0.73
CA TYR A 19 32.54 20.89 -0.65
C TYR A 19 32.60 20.31 -2.06
N PRO A 20 33.62 19.48 -2.37
CA PRO A 20 33.67 18.82 -3.66
C PRO A 20 32.37 18.05 -3.87
N ARG A 21 31.73 18.27 -5.03
CA ARG A 21 30.53 17.51 -5.42
C ARG A 21 30.94 16.08 -5.72
N VAL A 22 30.87 15.22 -4.72
CA VAL A 22 31.15 13.79 -4.88
C VAL A 22 29.90 13.10 -5.46
N PRO A 23 29.96 12.53 -6.67
CA PRO A 23 28.82 11.81 -7.24
C PRO A 23 28.58 10.52 -6.45
N ILE A 24 27.30 10.19 -6.26
CA ILE A 24 26.86 8.93 -5.68
C ILE A 24 26.57 7.98 -6.84
N ARG A 25 27.45 6.99 -7.06
CA ARG A 25 27.35 6.05 -8.18
C ARG A 25 26.07 5.21 -8.14
N PHE A 26 25.63 4.79 -6.96
CA PHE A 26 24.46 3.95 -6.80
C PHE A 26 23.76 4.18 -5.46
N VAL A 27 22.44 4.26 -5.47
CA VAL A 27 21.57 4.24 -4.30
C VAL A 27 20.54 3.14 -4.49
N GLY A 28 20.58 2.14 -3.60
CA GLY A 28 19.58 1.09 -3.51
C GLY A 28 18.75 1.26 -2.24
N VAL A 29 17.43 1.26 -2.37
CA VAL A 29 16.49 1.32 -1.25
C VAL A 29 15.46 0.21 -1.38
N TRP A 30 14.97 -0.26 -0.24
CA TRP A 30 13.89 -1.24 -0.14
C TRP A 30 12.72 -0.57 0.55
N ASP A 31 11.59 -0.55 -0.16
CA ASP A 31 10.28 -0.21 0.32
C ASP A 31 10.21 1.03 1.23
N THR A 32 10.86 2.12 0.80
CA THR A 32 10.90 3.40 1.51
C THR A 32 9.51 3.82 1.99
N VAL A 33 9.36 4.10 3.29
CA VAL A 33 8.13 4.64 3.89
C VAL A 33 8.42 6.05 4.36
N GLY A 34 7.65 7.04 3.86
CA GLY A 34 7.81 8.45 4.21
C GLY A 34 7.02 8.91 5.43
N ALA A 35 6.07 8.09 5.89
CA ALA A 35 5.44 8.29 7.19
C ALA A 35 6.46 7.99 8.29
N LEU A 36 7.22 9.00 8.71
CA LEU A 36 7.73 9.03 10.07
C LEU A 36 6.54 9.30 11.00
N GLY A 37 5.92 8.24 11.47
CA GLY A 37 4.82 8.36 12.40
C GLY A 37 4.03 7.08 12.56
N ILE A 38 4.61 6.10 13.24
CA ILE A 38 3.79 5.43 14.23
C ILE A 38 3.54 6.49 15.31
N PRO A 39 2.29 6.83 15.67
CA PRO A 39 2.02 7.78 16.74
C PRO A 39 2.89 7.45 17.97
N GLU A 40 3.50 8.45 18.63
CA GLU A 40 4.36 8.30 19.83
C GLU A 40 3.74 7.40 20.92
N THR A 41 2.44 7.16 20.85
CA THR A 41 1.64 6.30 21.72
C THR A 41 1.79 4.79 21.50
N LEU A 42 2.55 4.32 20.51
CA LEU A 42 2.89 2.90 20.29
C LEU A 42 4.35 2.59 20.66
N GLY A 43 4.79 3.09 21.83
CA GLY A 43 6.17 3.05 22.35
C GLY A 43 6.84 1.68 22.53
N VAL A 44 6.27 0.59 22.01
CA VAL A 44 6.91 -0.74 21.93
C VAL A 44 7.57 -0.99 20.56
N LEU A 45 7.25 -0.17 19.54
CA LEU A 45 7.89 -0.18 18.21
C LEU A 45 8.88 0.98 18.01
N ASN A 46 9.26 1.67 19.10
CA ASN A 46 10.25 2.76 19.15
C ASN A 46 11.70 2.27 18.89
N LEU A 47 11.95 1.64 17.74
CA LEU A 47 13.30 1.48 17.20
C LEU A 47 13.68 2.63 16.24
N PHE A 48 12.73 3.50 15.88
CA PHE A 48 12.93 4.58 14.89
C PHE A 48 12.28 5.91 15.33
N ASP A 49 12.37 6.22 16.61
CA ASP A 49 11.83 7.46 17.20
C ASP A 49 12.71 8.66 16.81
N VAL A 50 12.28 9.47 15.81
CA VAL A 50 12.95 10.74 15.49
C VAL A 50 11.95 11.83 15.03
N GLU A 51 11.32 12.46 16.02
CA GLU A 51 10.80 13.84 16.07
C GLU A 51 10.95 14.68 14.78
N ASP A 52 9.81 15.04 14.14
CA ASP A 52 9.49 16.16 13.20
C ASP A 52 10.54 16.69 12.19
N ARG A 53 11.69 16.03 12.07
CA ARG A 53 12.89 16.48 11.35
C ARG A 53 13.26 15.60 10.18
N HIS A 54 12.49 14.54 9.91
CA HIS A 54 12.85 13.49 8.94
C HIS A 54 11.76 13.18 7.91
N GLN A 55 10.65 13.93 7.84
CA GLN A 55 9.82 13.90 6.63
C GLN A 55 10.73 14.23 5.43
N PHE A 56 10.64 13.43 4.37
CA PHE A 56 11.51 13.63 3.21
C PHE A 56 11.34 15.07 2.73
N HIS A 57 12.42 15.86 2.78
CA HIS A 57 12.39 17.25 2.34
C HIS A 57 12.10 17.38 0.83
N ASN A 58 12.28 16.29 0.07
CA ASN A 58 12.04 16.16 -1.37
C ASN A 58 12.21 14.68 -1.79
N THR A 59 11.33 14.14 -2.63
CA THR A 59 11.48 12.81 -3.27
C THR A 59 12.08 12.86 -4.66
N ARG A 60 12.37 14.05 -5.19
CA ARG A 60 13.15 14.23 -6.40
C ARG A 60 14.57 13.73 -6.17
N LEU A 61 15.00 12.82 -7.03
CA LEU A 61 16.33 12.26 -6.99
C LEU A 61 17.39 13.37 -7.10
N ASN A 62 18.37 13.37 -6.19
CA ASN A 62 19.47 14.33 -6.22
C ASN A 62 20.24 14.16 -7.55
N PRO A 63 20.53 15.25 -8.30
CA PRO A 63 21.29 15.16 -9.55
C PRO A 63 22.69 14.54 -9.43
N LEU A 64 23.25 14.44 -8.23
CA LEU A 64 24.52 13.75 -7.96
C LEU A 64 24.40 12.23 -7.90
N ILE A 65 23.17 11.68 -7.88
CA ILE A 65 22.94 10.23 -7.92
C ILE A 65 22.93 9.78 -9.38
N GLU A 66 23.83 8.86 -9.71
CA GLU A 66 23.92 8.28 -11.05
C GLU A 66 22.88 7.19 -11.26
N HIS A 67 22.80 6.22 -10.34
CA HIS A 67 21.87 5.10 -10.45
C HIS A 67 21.05 4.95 -9.17
N ALA A 68 19.73 4.88 -9.33
CA ALA A 68 18.78 4.71 -8.24
C ALA A 68 17.94 3.45 -8.46
N ARG A 69 17.80 2.62 -7.43
CA ARG A 69 17.00 1.39 -7.43
C ARG A 69 16.11 1.32 -6.21
N HIS A 70 14.83 1.06 -6.42
CA HIS A 70 13.84 0.91 -5.36
C HIS A 70 13.10 -0.40 -5.55
N ALA A 71 13.30 -1.35 -4.64
CA ALA A 71 12.50 -2.57 -4.57
C ALA A 71 11.28 -2.32 -3.67
N MET A 72 10.06 -2.48 -4.18
CA MET A 72 8.82 -2.14 -3.47
C MET A 72 7.99 -3.38 -3.14
N ALA A 73 7.39 -3.40 -1.96
CA ALA A 73 6.52 -4.48 -1.49
C ALA A 73 5.12 -4.38 -2.11
N LEU A 74 4.73 -5.38 -2.91
CA LEU A 74 3.44 -5.39 -3.59
C LEU A 74 2.28 -5.69 -2.61
N ASP A 75 2.53 -6.51 -1.58
CA ASP A 75 1.51 -7.08 -0.69
C ASP A 75 1.47 -6.47 0.72
N GLU A 76 2.25 -5.42 0.97
CA GLU A 76 2.12 -4.64 2.20
C GLU A 76 0.80 -3.87 2.21
N THR A 77 0.03 -4.00 3.28
CA THR A 77 -1.31 -3.42 3.41
C THR A 77 -1.50 -2.53 4.64
N ARG A 78 -0.49 -2.38 5.50
CA ARG A 78 -0.59 -1.49 6.66
C ARG A 78 -0.60 -0.04 6.16
N GLY A 79 -1.64 0.72 6.49
CA GLY A 79 -1.80 2.12 6.06
C GLY A 79 -0.56 3.00 6.28
N PRO A 80 0.07 2.98 7.48
CA PRO A 80 1.29 3.75 7.76
C PRO A 80 2.52 3.31 6.95
N PHE A 81 2.48 2.14 6.29
CA PHE A 81 3.58 1.61 5.47
C PHE A 81 3.32 1.83 3.97
N THR A 82 2.53 2.84 3.61
CA THR A 82 2.41 3.28 2.20
C THR A 82 3.79 3.70 1.68
N PRO A 83 4.23 3.21 0.50
CA PRO A 83 5.57 3.49 0.02
C PRO A 83 5.68 4.93 -0.51
N THR A 84 6.83 5.54 -0.28
CA THR A 84 7.21 6.84 -0.83
C THR A 84 8.07 6.62 -2.06
N LEU A 85 7.52 6.99 -3.21
CA LEU A 85 8.13 6.79 -4.52
C LEU A 85 9.03 7.97 -4.87
N TRP A 86 10.07 7.73 -5.66
CA TRP A 86 10.84 8.81 -6.25
C TRP A 86 10.04 9.53 -7.34
N THR A 87 10.14 10.85 -7.34
CA THR A 87 9.50 11.75 -8.33
C THR A 87 10.54 12.36 -9.27
N GLY A 88 10.10 12.92 -10.40
CA GLY A 88 10.98 13.69 -11.30
C GLY A 88 11.36 13.04 -12.65
N GLY A 89 10.67 11.96 -13.04
CA GLY A 89 10.70 11.40 -14.40
C GLY A 89 11.95 10.60 -14.77
N LEU A 90 11.75 9.60 -15.64
CA LEU A 90 12.80 8.77 -16.25
C LEU A 90 13.70 9.52 -17.24
N ALA A 91 13.45 10.82 -17.48
CA ALA A 91 14.27 11.69 -18.31
C ALA A 91 15.52 12.16 -17.54
N LEU A 92 16.27 11.18 -17.06
CA LEU A 92 17.58 11.40 -16.47
C LEU A 92 18.58 11.59 -17.62
N GLU A 93 19.17 12.78 -17.70
CA GLU A 93 20.20 13.12 -18.71
C GLU A 93 21.37 12.13 -18.69
N ASP A 94 22.12 12.09 -19.80
CA ASP A 94 23.20 11.15 -20.13
C ASP A 94 23.90 10.47 -18.93
N ASN A 95 23.79 9.13 -18.90
CA ASN A 95 24.32 8.15 -17.93
C ASN A 95 23.61 8.00 -16.57
N ARG A 96 22.49 8.67 -16.32
CA ARG A 96 21.71 8.48 -15.09
C ARG A 96 20.54 7.51 -15.29
N SER A 97 20.18 6.71 -14.27
CA SER A 97 19.03 5.79 -14.35
C SER A 97 18.31 5.59 -13.02
N MET A 98 16.99 5.46 -13.08
CA MET A 98 16.12 5.16 -11.95
C MET A 98 15.24 3.96 -12.31
N ARG A 99 15.16 2.95 -11.42
CA ARG A 99 14.18 1.86 -11.54
C ARG A 99 13.45 1.69 -10.22
N GLN A 100 12.14 1.59 -10.28
CA GLN A 100 11.26 1.24 -9.18
C GLN A 100 10.55 -0.05 -9.58
N VAL A 101 10.80 -1.14 -8.85
CA VAL A 101 10.34 -2.48 -9.22
C VAL A 101 9.55 -3.10 -8.06
N TRP A 102 8.36 -3.60 -8.36
CA TRP A 102 7.48 -4.27 -7.41
C TRP A 102 7.81 -5.76 -7.28
N PHE A 103 7.91 -6.23 -6.04
CA PHE A 103 8.20 -7.61 -5.65
C PHE A 103 7.03 -8.20 -4.84
N PRO A 104 6.80 -9.52 -4.92
CA PRO A 104 5.83 -10.18 -4.04
C PRO A 104 6.28 -10.07 -2.59
N GLY A 105 5.34 -9.87 -1.67
CA GLY A 105 5.67 -9.73 -0.25
C GLY A 105 5.20 -8.45 0.42
N ASP A 106 5.15 -8.49 1.75
CA ASP A 106 5.06 -7.31 2.60
C ASP A 106 6.40 -6.55 2.73
N HIS A 107 6.44 -5.51 3.57
CA HIS A 107 7.63 -4.67 3.76
C HIS A 107 8.89 -5.48 4.10
N CYS A 108 8.78 -6.51 4.94
CA CYS A 108 9.91 -7.34 5.39
C CYS A 108 10.18 -8.51 4.43
N ASP A 109 9.20 -8.96 3.66
CA ASP A 109 9.41 -9.89 2.55
C ASP A 109 10.20 -9.26 1.39
N VAL A 110 10.28 -7.92 1.32
CA VAL A 110 11.14 -7.22 0.34
C VAL A 110 12.40 -6.67 0.99
N GLY A 111 12.29 -6.01 2.15
CA GLY A 111 13.42 -5.40 2.86
C GLY A 111 14.28 -6.37 3.68
N GLY A 112 13.77 -7.57 3.94
CA GLY A 112 14.37 -8.55 4.86
C GLY A 112 13.90 -8.35 6.32
N GLY A 113 13.97 -9.43 7.10
CA GLY A 113 13.62 -9.42 8.53
C GLY A 113 12.78 -10.61 8.99
N HIS A 114 12.09 -11.28 8.05
CA HIS A 114 11.38 -12.53 8.34
C HIS A 114 12.33 -13.72 8.44
N LEU A 115 11.85 -14.81 9.07
CA LEU A 115 12.60 -16.06 9.18
C LEU A 115 12.69 -16.80 7.84
N GLN A 116 11.60 -16.81 7.08
CA GLN A 116 11.56 -17.31 5.71
C GLN A 116 11.99 -16.18 4.78
N THR A 117 13.13 -16.36 4.11
CA THR A 117 13.80 -15.27 3.38
C THR A 117 13.63 -15.38 1.86
N GLY A 118 12.91 -16.36 1.32
CA GLY A 118 12.90 -16.61 -0.12
C GLY A 118 12.36 -15.45 -0.96
N LEU A 119 11.41 -14.67 -0.44
CA LEU A 119 10.94 -13.45 -1.10
C LEU A 119 11.99 -12.33 -1.00
N SER A 120 12.58 -12.10 0.18
CA SER A 120 13.55 -11.02 0.42
C SER A 120 14.89 -11.29 -0.27
N ASP A 121 15.27 -12.55 -0.39
CA ASP A 121 16.45 -12.99 -1.13
C ASP A 121 16.32 -12.67 -2.62
N ALA A 122 15.10 -12.69 -3.16
CA ALA A 122 14.84 -12.28 -4.54
C ALA A 122 15.09 -10.78 -4.73
N ALA A 123 14.58 -9.95 -3.82
CA ALA A 123 14.79 -8.50 -3.85
C ALA A 123 16.27 -8.13 -3.61
N LEU A 124 16.93 -8.79 -2.65
CA LEU A 124 18.35 -8.61 -2.37
C LEU A 124 19.21 -9.02 -3.56
N ARG A 125 18.92 -10.17 -4.18
CA ARG A 125 19.62 -10.64 -5.38
C ARG A 125 19.51 -9.61 -6.52
N TRP A 126 18.30 -9.13 -6.78
CA TRP A 126 18.06 -8.11 -7.80
C TRP A 126 18.87 -6.83 -7.53
N MET A 127 18.88 -6.34 -6.29
CA MET A 127 19.63 -5.12 -5.93
C MET A 127 21.13 -5.30 -6.16
N ILE A 128 21.69 -6.46 -5.77
CA ILE A 128 23.10 -6.77 -5.96
C ILE A 128 23.43 -6.81 -7.46
N ASP A 129 22.60 -7.48 -8.26
CA ASP A 129 22.81 -7.60 -9.71
C ASP A 129 22.76 -6.21 -10.39
N GLU A 130 21.81 -5.35 -10.00
CA GLU A 130 21.75 -3.97 -10.49
C GLU A 130 22.98 -3.15 -10.08
N ALA A 131 23.44 -3.26 -8.82
CA ALA A 131 24.62 -2.55 -8.35
C ALA A 131 25.88 -2.99 -9.10
N ARG A 132 26.07 -4.30 -9.31
CA ARG A 132 27.16 -4.87 -10.12
C ARG A 132 27.11 -4.35 -11.55
N ALA A 133 25.95 -4.44 -12.20
CA ALA A 133 25.78 -4.05 -13.59
C ALA A 133 26.00 -2.56 -13.83
N CYS A 134 25.55 -1.71 -12.91
CA CYS A 134 25.65 -0.26 -13.06
C CYS A 134 27.03 0.31 -12.71
N THR A 135 27.73 -0.29 -11.73
CA THR A 135 28.93 0.34 -11.14
C THR A 135 30.18 -0.53 -11.12
N GLY A 136 30.05 -1.83 -11.40
CA GLY A 136 31.12 -2.80 -11.17
C GLY A 136 31.39 -3.09 -9.69
N LEU A 137 30.50 -2.70 -8.78
CA LEU A 137 30.63 -2.99 -7.34
C LEU A 137 30.82 -4.49 -7.13
N SER A 138 31.91 -4.86 -6.47
CA SER A 138 32.23 -6.27 -6.22
C SER A 138 31.61 -6.72 -4.90
N PHE A 139 31.04 -7.93 -4.92
CA PHE A 139 30.49 -8.61 -3.75
C PHE A 139 31.28 -9.89 -3.53
N ARG A 140 31.30 -10.37 -2.28
CA ARG A 140 31.89 -11.68 -1.96
C ARG A 140 31.04 -12.77 -2.61
N GLU A 141 31.66 -13.65 -3.38
CA GLU A 141 30.92 -14.65 -4.17
C GLU A 141 30.18 -15.65 -3.25
N GLU A 142 30.69 -15.90 -2.05
CA GLU A 142 30.10 -16.76 -1.03
C GLU A 142 28.76 -16.23 -0.47
N MET A 143 28.47 -14.93 -0.66
CA MET A 143 27.17 -14.37 -0.27
C MET A 143 26.06 -14.84 -1.20
N PHE A 144 26.35 -15.04 -2.49
CA PHE A 144 25.34 -15.52 -3.45
C PHE A 144 24.94 -16.97 -3.18
N GLU A 145 25.87 -17.77 -2.64
CA GLU A 145 25.60 -19.16 -2.26
C GLU A 145 24.64 -19.28 -1.07
N GLN A 146 24.43 -18.21 -0.30
CA GLN A 146 23.51 -18.17 0.84
C GLN A 146 22.09 -17.76 0.42
N LEU A 147 21.95 -17.01 -0.68
CA LEU A 147 20.65 -16.58 -1.17
C LEU A 147 19.84 -17.78 -1.68
N ARG A 148 18.56 -17.83 -1.31
CA ARG A 148 17.59 -18.83 -1.77
C ARG A 148 16.32 -18.14 -2.30
N PRO A 149 16.41 -17.34 -3.38
CA PRO A 149 15.23 -16.70 -3.96
C PRO A 149 14.15 -17.74 -4.30
N ASN A 150 12.95 -17.56 -3.78
CA ASN A 150 11.83 -18.46 -4.00
C ASN A 150 10.52 -17.66 -4.13
N PRO A 151 10.01 -17.46 -5.36
CA PRO A 151 8.74 -16.77 -5.59
C PRO A 151 7.53 -17.41 -4.92
N ALA A 152 7.62 -18.70 -4.55
CA ALA A 152 6.58 -19.47 -3.91
C ALA A 152 6.76 -19.60 -2.38
N ASP A 153 7.71 -18.87 -1.79
CA ASP A 153 7.88 -18.87 -0.33
C ASP A 153 6.68 -18.25 0.40
N VAL A 154 6.69 -18.34 1.73
CA VAL A 154 5.65 -17.81 2.61
C VAL A 154 5.45 -16.32 2.35
N LEU A 155 4.19 -15.94 2.11
CA LEU A 155 3.78 -14.54 2.10
C LEU A 155 3.32 -14.19 3.50
N HIS A 156 4.01 -13.29 4.16
CA HIS A 156 3.70 -12.93 5.54
C HIS A 156 2.57 -11.89 5.58
N ASP A 157 1.72 -12.00 6.60
CA ASP A 157 0.72 -10.99 6.90
C ASP A 157 1.17 -10.17 8.11
N SER A 158 1.72 -8.99 7.83
CA SER A 158 2.12 -8.04 8.87
C SER A 158 0.97 -7.17 9.38
N CYS A 159 -0.21 -7.24 8.77
CA CYS A 159 -1.38 -6.46 9.15
C CYS A 159 -2.14 -7.13 10.31
N THR A 160 -1.49 -7.19 11.47
CA THR A 160 -2.04 -7.83 12.67
C THR A 160 -2.06 -6.90 13.88
N GLY A 161 -2.83 -7.26 14.90
CA GLY A 161 -2.90 -6.51 16.16
C GLY A 161 -3.33 -5.05 15.96
N VAL A 162 -2.52 -4.11 16.43
CA VAL A 162 -2.84 -2.68 16.34
C VAL A 162 -2.96 -2.19 14.90
N TYR A 163 -2.23 -2.80 13.96
CA TYR A 163 -2.21 -2.36 12.57
C TYR A 163 -3.54 -2.58 11.85
N LEU A 164 -4.34 -3.56 12.27
CA LEU A 164 -5.71 -3.79 11.78
C LEU A 164 -6.62 -2.58 11.97
N HIS A 165 -6.30 -1.71 12.94
CA HIS A 165 -7.08 -0.53 13.29
C HIS A 165 -6.49 0.77 12.70
N LEU A 166 -5.33 0.72 12.04
CA LEU A 166 -4.64 1.89 11.47
C LEU A 166 -4.94 2.08 9.98
N GLY A 167 -6.18 1.79 9.58
CA GLY A 167 -6.62 1.92 8.20
C GLY A 167 -5.82 1.11 7.18
N PRO A 168 -5.76 -0.24 7.30
CA PRO A 168 -5.16 -1.08 6.27
C PRO A 168 -5.69 -0.75 4.87
N ALA A 169 -4.84 -0.78 3.87
CA ALA A 169 -5.17 -0.39 2.51
C ALA A 169 -4.40 -1.19 1.47
N PRO A 170 -5.01 -1.57 0.34
CA PRO A 170 -4.25 -2.03 -0.80
C PRO A 170 -3.39 -0.88 -1.36
N ARG A 171 -2.17 -1.22 -1.78
CA ARG A 171 -1.28 -0.28 -2.46
C ARG A 171 -1.74 -0.01 -3.89
N ALA A 172 -1.43 1.20 -4.37
CA ALA A 172 -1.52 1.50 -5.78
C ALA A 172 -0.30 0.93 -6.50
N VAL A 173 -0.55 -0.08 -7.34
CA VAL A 173 0.46 -0.84 -8.07
C VAL A 173 0.12 -0.84 -9.57
N PRO A 174 1.11 -0.93 -10.47
CA PRO A 174 0.85 -1.05 -11.90
C PRO A 174 0.09 -2.33 -12.21
N LEU A 175 -0.58 -2.35 -13.37
CA LEU A 175 -1.19 -3.57 -13.89
C LEU A 175 -0.13 -4.69 -13.98
N ILE A 176 -0.39 -5.82 -13.33
CA ILE A 176 0.45 -7.02 -13.42
C ILE A 176 0.18 -7.69 -14.76
N ASP A 177 0.97 -7.28 -15.74
CA ASP A 177 0.93 -7.71 -17.14
C ASP A 177 2.34 -7.61 -17.71
N GLU A 178 2.68 -8.46 -18.69
CA GLU A 178 4.02 -8.47 -19.30
C GLU A 178 4.43 -7.11 -19.89
N ARG A 179 3.45 -6.29 -20.29
CA ARG A 179 3.65 -4.90 -20.75
C ARG A 179 4.33 -4.02 -19.70
N ASN A 180 4.19 -4.33 -18.41
CA ASN A 180 4.77 -3.60 -17.29
C ASN A 180 5.95 -4.35 -16.63
N SER A 181 6.58 -5.29 -17.33
CA SER A 181 7.71 -6.09 -16.82
C SER A 181 8.95 -5.28 -16.42
N SER A 182 9.06 -4.00 -16.82
CA SER A 182 10.10 -3.09 -16.32
C SER A 182 9.84 -2.58 -14.89
N GLU A 183 8.59 -2.62 -14.43
CA GLU A 183 8.15 -2.14 -13.12
C GLU A 183 7.72 -3.29 -12.20
N VAL A 184 7.53 -4.49 -12.74
CA VAL A 184 7.08 -5.67 -11.99
C VAL A 184 8.10 -6.78 -12.12
N HIS A 185 8.63 -7.26 -11.00
CA HIS A 185 9.67 -8.28 -11.01
C HIS A 185 9.14 -9.64 -11.52
N PRO A 186 9.93 -10.44 -12.27
CA PRO A 186 9.56 -11.78 -12.75
C PRO A 186 9.00 -12.75 -11.69
N SER A 187 9.37 -12.58 -10.42
CA SER A 187 8.84 -13.41 -9.33
C SER A 187 7.34 -13.19 -9.09
N VAL A 188 6.79 -12.01 -9.39
CA VAL A 188 5.34 -11.74 -9.29
C VAL A 188 4.58 -12.61 -10.29
N PHE A 189 5.00 -12.60 -11.56
CA PHE A 189 4.38 -13.43 -12.62
C PHE A 189 4.54 -14.92 -12.33
N THR A 190 5.72 -15.34 -11.87
CA THR A 190 5.98 -16.73 -11.48
C THR A 190 5.01 -17.19 -10.38
N ARG A 191 4.82 -16.36 -9.35
CA ARG A 191 3.90 -16.62 -8.25
C ARG A 191 2.44 -16.59 -8.70
N GLN A 192 2.06 -15.67 -9.58
CA GLN A 192 0.70 -15.58 -10.13
C GLN A 192 0.34 -16.84 -10.95
N ALA A 193 1.28 -17.35 -11.76
CA ALA A 193 1.07 -18.54 -12.58
C ALA A 193 1.00 -19.83 -11.77
N CYS A 194 1.73 -19.92 -10.66
CA CYS A 194 1.75 -21.09 -9.77
C CYS A 194 1.78 -20.66 -8.31
N PRO A 195 0.64 -20.21 -7.76
CA PRO A 195 0.61 -19.71 -6.40
C PRO A 195 0.67 -20.85 -5.38
N PRO A 196 1.30 -20.63 -4.20
CA PRO A 196 1.29 -21.63 -3.13
C PRO A 196 -0.13 -22.01 -2.70
N ILE A 197 -0.36 -23.29 -2.44
CA ILE A 197 -1.68 -23.82 -2.03
C ILE A 197 -2.24 -23.12 -0.78
N ALA A 198 -1.36 -22.63 0.11
CA ALA A 198 -1.73 -21.93 1.33
C ALA A 198 -2.31 -20.52 1.09
N VAL A 199 -2.05 -19.92 -0.09
CA VAL A 199 -2.43 -18.55 -0.42
C VAL A 199 -3.59 -18.50 -1.41
N GLY A 200 -3.78 -19.54 -2.23
CA GLY A 200 -4.83 -19.56 -3.25
C GLY A 200 -4.48 -18.69 -4.46
N GLN A 201 -5.48 -18.09 -5.12
CA GLN A 201 -5.21 -17.21 -6.26
C GLN A 201 -4.41 -15.97 -5.82
N TYR A 202 -3.36 -15.63 -6.56
CA TYR A 202 -2.48 -14.52 -6.24
C TYR A 202 -2.58 -13.42 -7.29
N ARG A 203 -3.08 -12.25 -6.89
CA ARG A 203 -3.09 -11.00 -7.69
C ARG A 203 -3.58 -11.18 -9.13
N THR A 204 -4.70 -11.88 -9.32
CA THR A 204 -5.33 -12.04 -10.63
C THR A 204 -5.62 -10.68 -11.25
N SER A 205 -5.38 -10.53 -12.55
CA SER A 205 -5.53 -9.26 -13.27
C SER A 205 -6.43 -9.41 -14.48
N HIS A 206 -7.50 -8.61 -14.51
CA HIS A 206 -8.50 -8.60 -15.56
C HIS A 206 -8.71 -7.16 -16.03
N VAL A 207 -8.26 -6.86 -17.25
CA VAL A 207 -8.61 -5.60 -17.91
C VAL A 207 -9.95 -5.80 -18.60
N LEU A 208 -10.92 -4.94 -18.30
CA LEU A 208 -12.24 -5.03 -18.90
C LEU A 208 -12.21 -4.51 -20.34
N HIS A 209 -12.69 -5.33 -21.28
CA HIS A 209 -12.91 -4.93 -22.67
C HIS A 209 -14.36 -4.50 -22.91
N THR A 210 -14.56 -3.59 -23.86
CA THR A 210 -15.90 -3.11 -24.19
C THR A 210 -16.83 -4.25 -24.62
N GLY A 211 -18.01 -4.37 -24.00
CA GLY A 211 -19.07 -5.30 -24.42
C GLY A 211 -19.17 -6.60 -23.63
N GLN A 212 -18.33 -6.82 -22.61
CA GLN A 212 -18.40 -7.98 -21.72
C GLN A 212 -18.82 -7.60 -20.29
N PRO A 213 -20.12 -7.71 -19.93
CA PRO A 213 -20.55 -7.57 -18.56
C PRO A 213 -19.82 -8.60 -17.70
N THR A 214 -19.20 -8.14 -16.63
CA THR A 214 -18.52 -9.03 -15.68
C THR A 214 -19.14 -8.85 -14.29
N HIS A 215 -18.87 -9.80 -13.41
CA HIS A 215 -19.35 -9.81 -12.03
C HIS A 215 -18.20 -10.22 -11.12
N CYS A 216 -18.15 -9.64 -9.92
CA CYS A 216 -17.35 -10.17 -8.82
C CYS A 216 -18.20 -10.25 -7.56
N GLU A 217 -17.76 -11.06 -6.62
CA GLU A 217 -18.37 -11.16 -5.30
C GLU A 217 -17.66 -10.22 -4.32
N VAL A 218 -18.44 -9.46 -3.56
CA VAL A 218 -17.97 -8.62 -2.47
C VAL A 218 -18.54 -9.18 -1.17
N TYR A 219 -17.67 -9.81 -0.39
CA TYR A 219 -18.00 -10.44 0.86
C TYR A 219 -17.99 -9.43 2.01
N ALA A 220 -19.02 -9.51 2.86
CA ALA A 220 -19.21 -8.59 3.97
C ALA A 220 -18.17 -8.75 5.10
N ASN A 221 -17.50 -9.91 5.16
CA ASN A 221 -16.50 -10.23 6.17
C ASN A 221 -15.06 -9.90 5.75
N GLN A 222 -14.87 -9.35 4.55
CA GLN A 222 -13.57 -8.92 4.07
C GLN A 222 -13.48 -7.40 4.17
N ALA A 223 -12.44 -6.92 4.86
CA ALA A 223 -12.14 -5.49 4.90
C ALA A 223 -11.76 -4.95 3.50
N TRP A 224 -11.17 -5.80 2.66
CA TRP A 224 -10.93 -5.48 1.26
C TRP A 224 -11.22 -6.70 0.40
N ASN A 225 -12.11 -6.55 -0.58
CA ASN A 225 -12.30 -7.56 -1.61
C ASN A 225 -11.43 -7.18 -2.81
N ALA A 226 -10.35 -7.94 -3.02
CA ALA A 226 -9.49 -7.82 -4.19
C ALA A 226 -10.21 -8.43 -5.40
N THR A 227 -10.84 -7.59 -6.22
CA THR A 227 -11.69 -8.07 -7.33
C THR A 227 -10.89 -8.61 -8.52
N GLY A 228 -9.62 -8.22 -8.62
CA GLY A 228 -8.74 -8.51 -9.75
C GLY A 228 -9.00 -7.66 -11.00
N PHE A 229 -10.03 -6.81 -11.01
CA PHE A 229 -10.28 -5.92 -12.13
C PHE A 229 -9.33 -4.71 -12.12
N TYR A 230 -8.74 -4.42 -13.26
CA TYR A 230 -7.98 -3.21 -13.51
C TYR A 230 -8.81 -2.28 -14.42
N LEU A 231 -9.18 -1.12 -13.90
CA LEU A 231 -10.01 -0.15 -14.60
C LEU A 231 -9.11 0.88 -15.27
N GLU A 232 -9.38 1.19 -16.53
CA GLU A 232 -8.66 2.19 -17.33
C GLU A 232 -9.33 3.58 -17.20
N HIS A 233 -8.72 4.62 -17.78
CA HIS A 233 -9.31 5.97 -17.83
C HIS A 233 -10.58 6.02 -18.70
N ARG A 234 -11.72 5.64 -18.12
CA ARG A 234 -13.02 5.48 -18.80
C ARG A 234 -14.17 5.68 -17.83
N ARG A 235 -15.39 5.81 -18.36
CA ARG A 235 -16.63 5.76 -17.56
C ARG A 235 -17.10 4.31 -17.39
N TYR A 236 -17.45 3.95 -16.17
CA TYR A 236 -17.99 2.64 -15.81
C TYR A 236 -19.34 2.82 -15.12
N ARG A 237 -20.29 1.93 -15.41
CA ARG A 237 -21.52 1.80 -14.64
C ARG A 237 -21.43 0.55 -13.80
N PHE A 238 -21.79 0.69 -12.54
CA PHE A 238 -21.86 -0.37 -11.54
C PHE A 238 -23.33 -0.62 -11.22
N GLN A 239 -23.69 -1.88 -11.09
CA GLN A 239 -24.98 -2.31 -10.57
C GLN A 239 -24.71 -3.43 -9.59
N ALA A 240 -25.32 -3.41 -8.42
CA ALA A 240 -25.10 -4.44 -7.42
C ALA A 240 -26.44 -5.01 -6.97
N ASP A 241 -26.48 -6.33 -6.88
CA ASP A 241 -27.58 -7.09 -6.29
C ASP A 241 -27.03 -8.07 -5.23
N GLY A 242 -27.94 -8.74 -4.53
CA GLY A 242 -27.61 -9.55 -3.37
C GLY A 242 -27.75 -8.81 -2.04
N GLN A 243 -27.34 -9.49 -0.96
CA GLN A 243 -27.54 -9.03 0.40
C GLN A 243 -26.39 -9.51 1.31
N TRP A 244 -25.96 -8.62 2.19
CA TRP A 244 -25.16 -8.95 3.36
C TRP A 244 -26.04 -9.24 4.57
N LEU A 245 -25.45 -9.88 5.56
CA LEU A 245 -26.02 -10.06 6.88
C LEU A 245 -25.14 -9.31 7.89
N ASP A 246 -25.68 -8.23 8.44
CA ASP A 246 -25.13 -7.60 9.66
C ASP A 246 -25.85 -8.24 10.86
N ARG A 247 -25.13 -9.06 11.62
CA ARG A 247 -25.67 -9.78 12.80
C ARG A 247 -27.00 -10.50 12.54
N GLY A 248 -27.18 -11.01 11.32
CA GLY A 248 -28.37 -11.74 10.88
C GLY A 248 -29.49 -10.88 10.29
N VAL A 249 -29.33 -9.56 10.21
CA VAL A 249 -30.24 -8.66 9.50
C VAL A 249 -29.80 -8.53 8.04
N PRO A 250 -30.67 -8.86 7.06
CA PRO A 250 -30.36 -8.67 5.64
C PRO A 250 -30.25 -7.20 5.27
N VAL A 251 -29.12 -6.84 4.65
CA VAL A 251 -28.82 -5.48 4.18
C VAL A 251 -28.42 -5.55 2.71
N GLY A 252 -29.11 -4.79 1.86
CA GLY A 252 -28.75 -4.66 0.44
C GLY A 252 -27.57 -3.71 0.24
N PRO A 253 -27.06 -3.57 -0.98
CA PRO A 253 -25.85 -2.79 -1.25
C PRO A 253 -26.01 -1.28 -1.03
N GLY A 254 -27.25 -0.78 -0.88
CA GLY A 254 -27.51 0.60 -0.47
C GLY A 254 -27.22 0.90 1.02
N GLY A 255 -26.94 -0.12 1.83
CA GLY A 255 -26.70 0.01 3.26
C GLY A 255 -27.94 0.28 4.11
N THR A 256 -27.75 0.53 5.40
CA THR A 256 -28.81 0.85 6.35
C THR A 256 -28.85 2.35 6.68
N ARG A 257 -30.05 2.92 6.81
CA ARG A 257 -30.26 4.33 7.15
C ARG A 257 -30.51 4.59 8.64
N ASP A 258 -30.48 3.56 9.47
CA ASP A 258 -30.80 3.66 10.89
C ASP A 258 -29.67 4.28 11.71
N GLY A 259 -28.44 4.39 11.16
CA GLY A 259 -27.32 5.09 11.78
C GLY A 259 -26.86 4.49 13.11
N ARG A 260 -27.37 3.32 13.48
CA ARG A 260 -27.12 2.67 14.76
C ARG A 260 -26.00 1.65 14.62
N PHE A 261 -24.79 2.09 14.93
CA PHE A 261 -23.76 1.17 15.38
C PHE A 261 -24.25 0.52 16.69
N HIS A 262 -24.47 -0.79 16.71
CA HIS A 262 -24.93 -1.50 17.90
C HIS A 262 -23.70 -1.92 18.73
N PRO A 263 -23.40 -1.26 19.86
CA PRO A 263 -22.06 -1.25 20.47
C PRO A 263 -21.76 -2.45 21.38
N ALA A 264 -22.53 -3.55 21.30
CA ALA A 264 -22.44 -4.65 22.26
C ALA A 264 -21.07 -5.37 22.29
N GLU A 265 -20.25 -5.24 21.25
CA GLU A 265 -18.91 -5.86 21.17
C GLU A 265 -17.76 -4.90 21.48
N VAL A 266 -18.00 -3.57 21.58
CA VAL A 266 -16.96 -2.61 21.99
C VAL A 266 -16.39 -2.97 23.38
N VAL A 267 -17.22 -3.59 24.21
CA VAL A 267 -16.86 -4.04 25.56
C VAL A 267 -15.82 -5.18 25.54
N GLN A 268 -15.76 -6.01 24.49
CA GLN A 268 -14.76 -7.09 24.42
C GLN A 268 -13.38 -6.62 23.96
N LEU A 269 -13.31 -5.49 23.24
CA LEU A 269 -12.06 -4.83 22.87
C LEU A 269 -11.38 -4.14 24.07
N VAL A 270 -12.13 -3.85 25.14
CA VAL A 270 -11.58 -3.38 26.43
C VAL A 270 -10.67 -4.44 27.07
N GLY A 271 -10.89 -5.74 26.76
CA GLY A 271 -10.09 -6.84 27.31
C GLY A 271 -8.65 -6.90 26.78
N SER A 272 -8.41 -6.49 25.53
CA SER A 272 -7.07 -6.44 24.92
C SER A 272 -6.40 -5.06 25.01
N PHE A 273 -7.14 -4.02 25.44
CA PHE A 273 -6.72 -2.62 25.54
C PHE A 273 -6.96 -2.00 26.93
N SER A 274 -6.74 -2.76 27.99
CA SER A 274 -7.20 -2.46 29.36
C SER A 274 -6.50 -1.30 30.12
N GLY A 275 -5.99 -0.27 29.44
CA GLY A 275 -5.45 0.90 30.16
C GLY A 275 -5.41 2.23 29.44
N TRP A 276 -5.53 2.28 28.11
CA TRP A 276 -5.06 3.46 27.36
C TRP A 276 -6.18 4.33 26.74
N LEU A 277 -7.35 3.75 26.41
CA LEU A 277 -8.25 4.39 25.43
C LEU A 277 -9.32 5.34 26.00
N GLN A 278 -9.72 5.20 27.27
CA GLN A 278 -10.94 5.88 27.73
C GLN A 278 -10.75 7.37 28.07
N GLU A 279 -9.55 7.77 28.52
CA GLU A 279 -9.32 9.12 29.07
C GLU A 279 -8.62 10.07 28.07
N HIS A 280 -7.90 9.52 27.09
CA HIS A 280 -7.13 10.30 26.11
C HIS A 280 -7.87 10.59 24.78
N PHE A 281 -8.87 9.78 24.41
CA PHE A 281 -9.59 9.97 23.15
C PHE A 281 -10.44 11.24 23.12
N ARG A 282 -10.79 11.80 24.29
CA ARG A 282 -11.64 12.99 24.42
C ARG A 282 -10.87 14.31 24.29
N HIS A 283 -9.53 14.26 24.34
CA HIS A 283 -8.69 15.46 24.44
C HIS A 283 -7.70 15.70 23.29
N LEU A 284 -7.51 14.75 22.35
CA LEU A 284 -6.33 14.76 21.47
C LEU A 284 -6.55 14.84 19.95
N SER A 285 -7.73 14.60 19.39
CA SER A 285 -7.83 14.43 17.94
C SER A 285 -8.01 15.74 17.15
N GLY A 286 -7.13 16.73 17.34
CA GLY A 286 -6.99 17.87 16.42
C GLY A 286 -6.57 17.48 14.98
N ASN A 287 -6.84 16.25 14.55
CA ASN A 287 -6.42 15.62 13.32
C ASN A 287 -7.66 15.06 12.59
N GLN A 288 -8.03 15.65 11.45
CA GLN A 288 -9.22 15.30 10.67
C GLN A 288 -9.12 13.93 9.98
N ALA A 289 -7.95 13.30 9.97
CA ALA A 289 -7.71 11.98 9.36
C ALA A 289 -7.87 10.81 10.33
N ALA A 290 -8.05 11.06 11.63
CA ALA A 290 -8.33 10.01 12.60
C ALA A 290 -9.80 9.60 12.49
N THR A 291 -10.08 8.59 11.65
CA THR A 291 -11.40 7.94 11.61
C THR A 291 -11.68 7.37 13.00
N PHE A 292 -12.70 7.93 13.65
CA PHE A 292 -13.14 7.60 15.00
C PHE A 292 -13.22 6.07 15.19
N PHE A 293 -12.66 5.54 16.28
CA PHE A 293 -12.73 4.10 16.57
C PHE A 293 -14.21 3.67 16.63
N GLY A 294 -14.65 2.86 15.67
CA GLY A 294 -16.05 2.44 15.53
C GLY A 294 -16.94 3.32 14.62
N ALA A 295 -16.37 4.23 13.82
CA ALA A 295 -17.08 4.89 12.72
C ALA A 295 -16.97 4.07 11.41
N PRO A 296 -17.92 4.23 10.47
CA PRO A 296 -17.80 3.58 9.18
C PRO A 296 -16.60 4.15 8.41
N ARG A 297 -15.96 3.32 7.60
CA ARG A 297 -14.77 3.72 6.83
C ARG A 297 -15.02 4.86 5.85
N ALA A 298 -16.17 4.86 5.20
CA ALA A 298 -16.67 5.97 4.39
C ALA A 298 -17.76 6.71 5.17
N THR A 299 -17.39 7.80 5.85
CA THR A 299 -18.28 8.56 6.75
C THR A 299 -19.46 9.22 6.03
N ASP A 300 -19.32 9.49 4.73
CA ASP A 300 -20.36 10.11 3.92
C ASP A 300 -21.33 9.09 3.31
N ALA A 301 -21.14 7.79 3.58
CA ALA A 301 -21.98 6.72 3.08
C ALA A 301 -22.70 5.98 4.22
N PRO A 302 -23.88 5.38 3.96
CA PRO A 302 -24.58 4.57 4.95
C PRO A 302 -23.75 3.39 5.46
N TRP A 303 -24.05 2.92 6.67
CA TRP A 303 -23.48 1.69 7.20
C TRP A 303 -23.82 0.52 6.27
N MET A 304 -22.86 -0.39 6.08
CA MET A 304 -23.01 -1.56 5.21
C MET A 304 -23.41 -1.20 3.76
N ALA A 305 -23.17 0.03 3.30
CA ALA A 305 -23.26 0.36 1.89
C ALA A 305 -22.10 -0.28 1.13
N LEU A 306 -22.33 -0.65 -0.14
CA LEU A 306 -21.28 -1.09 -1.04
C LEU A 306 -20.44 0.12 -1.47
N ILE A 307 -19.15 0.06 -1.13
CA ILE A 307 -18.17 1.09 -1.44
C ILE A 307 -17.17 0.53 -2.45
N GLY A 308 -16.89 1.32 -3.47
CA GLY A 308 -15.84 1.10 -4.44
C GLY A 308 -14.62 1.95 -4.15
N VAL A 309 -13.45 1.41 -4.47
CA VAL A 309 -12.16 2.09 -4.43
C VAL A 309 -11.37 1.70 -5.68
N ILE A 310 -10.71 2.67 -6.30
CA ILE A 310 -9.75 2.43 -7.39
C ILE A 310 -8.39 2.89 -6.89
N THR A 311 -7.44 1.97 -6.79
CA THR A 311 -6.09 2.28 -6.31
C THR A 311 -5.28 2.86 -7.46
N ALA A 312 -5.32 4.18 -7.60
CA ALA A 312 -4.51 4.92 -8.56
C ALA A 312 -3.14 5.24 -7.97
N ALA A 313 -2.07 5.14 -8.78
CA ALA A 313 -0.70 5.46 -8.36
C ALA A 313 -0.44 6.98 -8.33
N GLU A 314 -1.40 7.75 -7.81
CA GLU A 314 -1.24 9.19 -7.59
C GLU A 314 -0.20 9.41 -6.51
N VAL A 315 0.90 10.06 -6.87
CA VAL A 315 1.91 10.55 -5.94
C VAL A 315 1.88 12.07 -5.92
N ASP A 316 1.98 12.67 -4.74
CA ASP A 316 2.20 14.11 -4.64
C ASP A 316 3.63 14.49 -5.03
N ASP A 317 3.92 15.79 -4.98
CA ASP A 317 5.25 16.35 -5.22
C ASP A 317 6.31 15.76 -4.28
N ASP A 318 5.89 15.26 -3.11
CA ASP A 318 6.71 14.59 -2.10
C ASP A 318 6.68 13.06 -2.23
N GLY A 319 6.23 12.53 -3.37
CA GLY A 319 6.28 11.11 -3.72
C GLY A 319 5.43 10.20 -2.84
N ALA A 320 4.62 10.75 -1.94
CA ALA A 320 3.70 9.98 -1.12
C ALA A 320 2.48 9.60 -1.95
N GLN A 321 2.12 8.31 -1.94
CA GLN A 321 0.88 7.89 -2.59
C GLN A 321 -0.31 8.55 -1.90
N GLN A 322 -1.17 9.18 -2.69
CA GLN A 322 -2.35 9.87 -2.17
C GLN A 322 -3.35 8.87 -1.60
N PRO A 323 -4.08 9.23 -0.54
CA PRO A 323 -5.18 8.43 -0.04
C PRO A 323 -6.18 8.15 -1.15
N TYR A 324 -6.56 6.88 -1.30
CA TYR A 324 -7.59 6.49 -2.24
C TYR A 324 -8.93 7.14 -1.87
N ARG A 325 -9.69 7.55 -2.89
CA ARG A 325 -10.99 8.19 -2.71
C ARG A 325 -12.09 7.14 -2.84
N PRO A 326 -12.77 6.75 -1.76
CA PRO A 326 -13.90 5.84 -1.85
C PRO A 326 -15.08 6.52 -2.55
N PHE A 327 -15.87 5.75 -3.29
CA PHE A 327 -17.14 6.17 -3.86
C PHE A 327 -18.23 5.17 -3.50
N MET A 328 -19.44 5.66 -3.22
CA MET A 328 -20.57 4.79 -2.94
C MET A 328 -21.07 4.17 -4.25
N ILE A 329 -21.01 2.84 -4.35
CA ILE A 329 -21.65 2.10 -5.44
C ILE A 329 -23.15 1.97 -5.16
N GLY A 330 -23.51 1.61 -3.92
CA GLY A 330 -24.91 1.39 -3.59
C GLY A 330 -25.53 0.30 -4.47
N GLN A 331 -26.81 0.46 -4.81
CA GLN A 331 -27.46 -0.42 -5.80
C GLN A 331 -26.96 -0.18 -7.23
N ALA A 332 -26.61 1.06 -7.56
CA ALA A 332 -26.05 1.41 -8.86
C ALA A 332 -25.37 2.78 -8.80
N CYS A 333 -24.26 2.93 -9.53
CA CYS A 333 -23.60 4.20 -9.71
C CYS A 333 -22.92 4.28 -11.10
N GLU A 334 -22.58 5.49 -11.52
CA GLU A 334 -21.65 5.72 -12.61
C GLU A 334 -20.40 6.39 -12.04
N GLN A 335 -19.23 5.90 -12.44
CA GLN A 335 -17.95 6.44 -12.00
C GLN A 335 -17.07 6.69 -13.22
N HIS A 336 -16.56 7.92 -13.33
CA HIS A 336 -15.50 8.25 -14.27
C HIS A 336 -14.14 7.99 -13.62
N VAL A 337 -13.40 7.03 -14.16
CA VAL A 337 -12.07 6.68 -13.67
C VAL A 337 -11.08 7.67 -14.26
N GLN A 338 -10.53 8.54 -13.41
CA GLN A 338 -9.55 9.55 -13.83
C GLN A 338 -8.16 8.95 -14.00
N GLN A 339 -7.80 7.98 -13.17
CA GLN A 339 -6.51 7.32 -13.23
C GLN A 339 -6.70 5.80 -13.19
N PRO A 340 -6.01 5.06 -14.07
CA PRO A 340 -6.10 3.61 -14.08
C PRO A 340 -5.65 2.99 -12.76
N GLY A 341 -6.28 1.89 -12.36
CA GLY A 341 -5.93 1.20 -11.13
C GLY A 341 -6.79 -0.04 -10.87
N TYR A 342 -6.37 -0.83 -9.88
CA TYR A 342 -7.14 -1.97 -9.43
C TYR A 342 -8.40 -1.54 -8.68
N PHE A 343 -9.51 -2.19 -8.99
CA PHE A 343 -10.78 -2.01 -8.31
C PHE A 343 -10.88 -2.91 -7.09
N TYR A 344 -11.16 -2.29 -5.95
CA TYR A 344 -11.48 -2.94 -4.70
C TYR A 344 -12.85 -2.52 -4.24
N ALA A 345 -13.51 -3.40 -3.50
CA ALA A 345 -14.80 -3.08 -2.90
C ALA A 345 -14.92 -3.65 -1.49
N TYR A 346 -15.81 -3.07 -0.70
CA TYR A 346 -16.06 -3.52 0.66
C TYR A 346 -17.45 -3.09 1.15
N ALA A 347 -17.91 -3.77 2.20
CA ALA A 347 -19.05 -3.34 3.01
C ALA A 347 -18.64 -2.21 3.95
N ASN A 348 -19.34 -1.07 3.94
CA ASN A 348 -19.01 0.10 4.74
C ASN A 348 -19.21 -0.12 6.25
N ASP A 349 -18.24 -0.78 6.88
CA ASP A 349 -18.22 -1.09 8.31
C ASP A 349 -16.96 -0.49 8.95
N ALA A 350 -16.87 -0.55 10.27
CA ALA A 350 -15.73 -0.06 11.01
C ALA A 350 -14.54 -1.02 10.95
N TRP A 351 -13.32 -0.47 11.02
CA TRP A 351 -12.10 -1.27 11.09
C TRP A 351 -12.11 -2.26 12.26
N GLY A 352 -11.82 -3.53 11.97
CA GLY A 352 -11.80 -4.61 12.96
C GLY A 352 -13.14 -5.27 13.26
N PHE A 353 -14.25 -4.80 12.69
CA PHE A 353 -15.59 -5.35 12.98
C PHE A 353 -16.13 -6.33 11.92
N TYR A 354 -15.45 -6.47 10.78
CA TYR A 354 -15.86 -7.35 9.67
C TYR A 354 -16.13 -8.83 10.03
N ASN A 355 -15.54 -9.36 11.12
CA ASN A 355 -15.64 -10.78 11.48
C ASN A 355 -17.06 -11.23 11.86
N ASN A 356 -17.94 -10.31 12.26
CA ASN A 356 -19.33 -10.61 12.63
C ASN A 356 -20.29 -10.56 11.43
N ASN A 357 -19.82 -10.14 10.26
CA ASN A 357 -20.61 -10.05 9.03
C ASN A 357 -20.63 -11.38 8.25
N ARG A 358 -21.69 -11.61 7.47
CA ARG A 358 -21.83 -12.78 6.57
C ARG A 358 -22.48 -12.38 5.24
N GLY A 359 -22.38 -13.23 4.22
CA GLY A 359 -22.98 -13.03 2.90
C GLY A 359 -22.11 -12.26 1.91
N SER A 360 -22.60 -12.12 0.68
CA SER A 360 -21.95 -11.38 -0.40
C SER A 360 -22.96 -10.57 -1.21
N VAL A 361 -22.43 -9.55 -1.88
CA VAL A 361 -23.12 -8.72 -2.86
C VAL A 361 -22.33 -8.83 -4.15
N SER A 362 -23.00 -8.92 -5.27
CA SER A 362 -22.36 -9.14 -6.56
C SER A 362 -22.47 -7.88 -7.41
N PRO A 363 -21.48 -6.96 -7.39
CA PRO A 363 -21.43 -5.90 -8.37
C PRO A 363 -21.23 -6.48 -9.77
N MET A 364 -22.22 -6.23 -10.62
CA MET A 364 -22.19 -6.32 -12.06
C MET A 364 -21.68 -5.00 -12.66
N PHE A 365 -20.83 -5.11 -13.68
CA PHE A 365 -20.37 -3.98 -14.47
C PHE A 365 -21.13 -3.95 -15.81
N PRO A 366 -22.30 -3.30 -15.92
CA PRO A 366 -22.89 -3.04 -17.22
C PRO A 366 -22.09 -1.96 -17.96
N LEU A 367 -21.62 -2.28 -19.15
CA LEU A 367 -20.91 -1.35 -20.02
C LEU A 367 -21.82 -0.26 -20.58
N PHE A 368 -21.36 0.99 -20.51
CA PHE A 368 -21.67 1.96 -21.57
C PHE A 368 -20.39 2.61 -22.05
N CYS A 369 -20.04 2.31 -23.31
CA CYS A 369 -19.05 3.02 -24.09
C CYS A 369 -19.75 4.25 -24.68
N GLN A 370 -19.48 5.44 -24.15
CA GLN A 370 -19.46 6.62 -24.99
C GLN A 370 -18.05 7.19 -24.89
N GLU A 371 -17.32 7.10 -25.99
CA GLU A 371 -16.15 7.93 -26.23
C GLU A 371 -16.63 9.38 -26.19
N GLU A 372 -16.03 10.21 -25.33
CA GLU A 372 -16.00 11.66 -25.53
C GLU A 372 -14.66 12.04 -26.15
#